data_AF-A0A1C3XU99-F1
#
_entry.id   AF-A0A1C3XU99-F1
#
_cell.length_a   1.000
_cell.length_b   1.000
_cell.length_c   1.000
_cell.angle_alpha   90.00
_cell.angle_beta   90.00
_cell.angle_gamma   90.00
#
_symmetry.space_group_name_H-M   'P 1'
#
loop_
_entity.id
_entity.type
_entity.pdbx_description
1 polymer ?
#
loop_
_entity_poly.entity_id
_entity_poly.type
_entity_poly.pdbx_seq_one_letter_code
_entity_poly.pdbx_strand_id
1 'polypeptide(L)' 'MPGADWKSAEAYPDAKKAEAADIAWEWLRRNCGYQRDYKALAASERSSAMADHFRQQWELSFRS' A
#
# COMPACT_ATOMS: atom_id res chain seq x y z
N MET A 1 5.64 23.21 -14.84
CA MET A 1 5.48 21.88 -15.43
C MET A 1 4.38 21.98 -16.47
N PRO A 2 4.67 21.87 -17.78
CA PRO A 2 3.61 21.66 -18.76
C PRO A 2 2.83 20.43 -18.30
N GLY A 3 1.50 20.52 -18.29
CA GLY A 3 0.64 19.47 -17.77
C GLY A 3 0.96 18.16 -18.47
N ALA A 4 1.57 17.23 -17.75
CA ALA A 4 1.78 15.89 -18.25
C ALA A 4 0.42 15.37 -18.72
N ASP A 5 0.38 14.76 -19.91
CA ASP A 5 -0.80 14.06 -20.37
C ASP A 5 -0.98 12.83 -19.48
N TRP A 6 -1.65 13.03 -18.36
CA TRP A 6 -1.84 12.03 -17.31
C TRP A 6 -2.64 10.82 -17.79
N LYS A 7 -3.29 10.91 -18.96
CA LYS A 7 -3.97 9.78 -19.61
C LYS A 7 -3.04 8.99 -20.52
N SER A 8 -1.94 9.57 -20.99
CA SER A 8 -0.97 8.86 -21.81
C SER A 8 -0.17 7.87 -20.95
N ALA A 9 -0.15 6.60 -21.39
CA ALA A 9 0.71 5.59 -20.79
C ALA A 9 2.20 5.87 -21.07
N GLU A 10 2.55 6.68 -22.07
CA GLU A 10 3.94 7.10 -22.31
C GLU A 10 4.44 8.07 -21.23
N ALA A 11 3.55 8.74 -20.50
CA ALA A 11 3.92 9.59 -19.37
C ALA A 11 4.46 8.79 -18.16
N TYR A 12 4.28 7.46 -18.16
CA TYR A 12 4.65 6.57 -17.05
C TYR A 12 5.51 5.37 -17.50
N PRO A 13 6.70 5.59 -18.07
CA PRO A 13 7.54 4.52 -18.61
C PRO A 13 7.99 3.52 -17.53
N ASP A 14 8.13 3.95 -16.28
CA ASP A 14 8.56 3.10 -15.18
C ASP A 14 7.41 2.29 -14.57
N ALA A 15 6.17 2.77 -14.66
CA ALA A 15 5.01 2.00 -14.24
C ALA A 15 4.83 0.71 -15.06
N LYS A 16 5.30 0.71 -16.32
CA LYS A 16 5.32 -0.48 -17.19
C LYS A 16 6.37 -1.52 -16.75
N LYS A 17 7.36 -1.12 -15.94
CA LYS A 17 8.42 -2.00 -15.44
C LYS A 17 8.15 -2.49 -14.02
N ALA A 18 7.20 -1.88 -13.32
CA ALA A 18 6.85 -2.22 -11.95
C ALA A 18 6.19 -3.60 -11.89
N GLU A 19 6.45 -4.35 -10.82
CA GLU A 19 5.75 -5.59 -10.58
C GLU A 19 4.28 -5.30 -10.24
N ALA A 20 3.36 -6.22 -10.56
CA ALA A 20 1.97 -6.10 -10.17
C ALA A 20 1.81 -5.92 -8.63
N ALA A 21 2.67 -6.56 -7.85
CA ALA A 21 2.73 -6.41 -6.40
C ALA A 21 3.07 -4.97 -5.97
N ASP A 22 4.03 -4.32 -6.63
CA ASP A 22 4.41 -2.94 -6.33
C ASP A 22 3.25 -1.97 -6.59
N ILE A 23 2.55 -2.16 -7.72
CA ILE A 23 1.38 -1.35 -8.06
C ILE A 23 0.26 -1.58 -7.05
N ALA A 24 -0.05 -2.85 -6.73
CA ALA A 24 -1.06 -3.18 -5.71
C ALA A 24 -0.74 -2.56 -4.34
N TRP A 25 0.54 -2.57 -3.96
CA TRP A 25 1.01 -1.94 -2.73
C TRP A 25 0.82 -0.42 -2.73
N GLU A 26 1.09 0.25 -3.86
CA GLU A 26 0.88 1.69 -3.99
C GLU A 26 -0.60 2.08 -3.79
N TRP A 27 -1.54 1.26 -4.26
CA TRP A 27 -2.98 1.46 -4.00
C TRP A 27 -3.32 1.25 -2.52
N LEU A 28 -2.85 0.16 -1.94
CA LEU A 28 -3.17 -0.21 -0.56
C LEU A 28 -2.65 0.83 0.44
N ARG A 29 -1.40 1.27 0.32
CA ARG A 29 -0.80 2.24 1.26
C ARG A 29 -1.45 3.62 1.24
N ARG A 30 -2.18 3.95 0.16
CA ARG A 30 -2.94 5.21 0.00
C ARG A 30 -4.38 5.09 0.50
N ASN A 31 -4.86 3.88 0.80
CA ASN A 31 -6.17 3.68 1.40
C ASN A 31 -6.21 4.31 2.81
N CYS A 32 -7.19 5.17 3.07
CA CYS A 32 -7.32 5.88 4.35
C CYS A 32 -7.61 4.94 5.54
N GLY A 33 -8.37 3.87 5.30
CA GLY A 33 -8.60 2.79 6.27
C GLY A 33 -7.28 2.09 6.62
N TYR A 34 -6.51 1.72 5.60
CA TYR A 34 -5.20 1.09 5.79
C TYR A 34 -4.27 1.96 6.62
N GLN A 35 -4.18 3.25 6.28
CA GLN A 35 -3.32 4.19 7.00
C GLN A 35 -3.73 4.35 8.47
N ARG A 36 -5.02 4.38 8.76
CA ARG A 36 -5.53 4.47 10.14
C ARG A 36 -5.20 3.21 10.93
N ASP A 37 -5.47 2.05 10.34
CA ASP A 37 -5.27 0.75 11.01
C ASP A 37 -3.77 0.49 11.22
N TYR A 38 -2.93 0.87 10.25
CA TYR A 38 -1.47 0.77 10.37
C TYR A 38 -0.93 1.69 11.47
N LYS A 39 -1.43 2.92 11.59
CA LYS A 39 -1.06 3.84 12.68
C LYS A 39 -1.47 3.28 14.04
N ALA A 40 -2.66 2.69 14.15
CA ALA A 40 -3.11 2.04 15.39
C ALA A 40 -2.22 0.84 15.77
N LEU A 41 -1.83 0.02 14.79
CA LEU A 41 -0.90 -1.09 14.99
C LEU A 41 0.51 -0.61 15.40
N ALA A 42 1.01 0.45 14.78
CA ALA A 42 2.32 1.03 15.11
C ALA A 42 2.36 1.63 16.53
N ALA A 43 1.23 2.19 16.99
CA ALA A 43 1.09 2.76 18.33
C ALA A 43 0.96 1.70 19.43
N SER A 44 0.48 0.49 19.12
CA SER A 44 0.21 -0.58 20.10
C SER A 44 1.40 -1.51 20.38
N GLU A 45 2.63 -1.04 20.09
CA GLU A 45 3.88 -1.82 20.18
C GLU A 45 3.86 -3.16 19.42
N ARG A 46 2.95 -3.32 18.44
CA ARG A 46 2.73 -4.57 17.70
C ARG A 46 2.34 -5.75 18.61
N SER A 47 1.36 -5.54 19.49
CA SER A 47 0.65 -6.65 20.12
C SER A 47 0.26 -7.70 19.07
N SER A 48 0.58 -8.97 19.33
CA SER A 48 0.38 -10.09 18.39
C SER A 48 -1.07 -10.18 17.90
N ALA A 49 -2.04 -9.99 18.80
CA ALA A 49 -3.45 -10.00 18.47
C ALA A 49 -3.86 -8.88 17.48
N MET A 50 -3.30 -7.67 17.64
CA MET A 50 -3.56 -6.58 16.70
C MET A 50 -2.88 -6.80 15.35
N ALA A 51 -1.70 -7.41 15.34
CA ALA A 51 -1.02 -7.78 14.11
C ALA A 51 -1.83 -8.84 13.33
N ASP A 52 -2.40 -9.83 14.01
CA ASP A 52 -3.18 -10.89 13.37
C ASP A 52 -4.50 -10.36 12.80
N HIS A 53 -5.21 -9.51 13.55
CA HIS A 53 -6.41 -8.84 13.03
C HIS A 53 -6.09 -7.95 11.81
N PHE A 54 -4.98 -7.20 11.87
CA PHE A 54 -4.54 -6.38 10.75
C PHE A 54 -4.23 -7.21 9.49
N ARG A 55 -3.57 -8.37 9.65
CA ARG A 55 -3.29 -9.29 8.55
C ARG A 55 -4.55 -9.87 7.93
N GLN A 56 -5.53 -10.25 8.75
CA GLN A 56 -6.82 -10.77 8.24
C GLN A 56 -7.61 -9.70 7.49
N GLN A 57 -7.65 -8.48 8.02
CA GLN A 57 -8.40 -7.37 7.43
C GLN A 57 -7.85 -6.92 6.07
N TRP A 58 -6.52 -6.96 5.90
CA TRP A 58 -5.85 -6.46 4.69
C TRP A 58 -5.25 -7.56 3.82
N GLU A 59 -5.46 -8.82 4.20
CA GLU A 59 -4.90 -10.02 3.54
C GLU A 59 -3.39 -9.94 3.29
N LEU A 60 -2.67 -9.23 4.17
CA LEU A 60 -1.24 -9.02 4.07
C LEU A 60 -0.47 -10.07 4.86
N SER A 61 0.57 -10.63 4.25
CA SER A 61 1.59 -11.39 4.96
C SER A 61 2.91 -10.64 4.91
N PHE A 62 3.37 -10.18 6.07
CA PHE A 62 4.73 -9.64 6.20
C PHE A 62 5.69 -10.82 6.38
N ARG A 63 6.76 -10.87 5.59
CA ARG A 63 7.86 -11.80 5.87
C ARG A 63 8.44 -11.47 7.25
N SER A 64 8.49 -12.49 8.10
CA SER A 64 9.15 -12.50 9.42
C SER A 64 10.66 -12.47 9.29
#